data_AF-A0A0D2ILE3-F1
#
_entry.id   AF-A0A0D2ILE3-F1
#
_cell.length_a   1.000
_cell.length_b   1.000
_cell.length_c   1.000
_cell.angle_alpha   90.00
_cell.angle_beta   90.00
_cell.angle_gamma   90.00
#
_symmetry.space_group_name_H-M   'P 1'
#
loop_
_entity.id
_entity.type
_entity.pdbx_description
1 polymer ?
#
loop_
_entity_poly.entity_id
_entity_poly.type
_entity_poly.pdbx_seq_one_letter_code
_entity_poly.pdbx_strand_id
1 'polypeptide(L)'
;MSRSPIRLRDSPAVVMDKLGLSARQFENFKNFARNAHNEYCQAHPNSRWADVNVVWTAVPEREKLAVIGIMFSLCSQNELFPPSTPRATIEQGIEQRLHQVRRTWQQTSRSKKSAQGTDAFDDGGEGSAA
;
A
#
# COMPACT_ATOMS: atom_id res chain seq x y z
N MET A 1 -17.43 -5.45 24.67
CA MET A 1 -16.01 -5.86 24.64
C MET A 1 -15.24 -4.87 23.77
N SER A 2 -14.31 -4.10 24.37
CA SER A 2 -13.46 -3.16 23.62
C SER A 2 -12.35 -3.96 22.93
N ARG A 3 -12.49 -4.23 21.62
CA ARG A 3 -11.40 -4.81 20.82
C ARG A 3 -10.29 -3.76 20.74
N SER A 4 -9.06 -4.13 21.12
CA SER A 4 -7.92 -3.23 21.04
C SER A 4 -7.73 -2.69 19.62
N PRO A 5 -7.26 -1.43 19.46
CA PRO A 5 -7.12 -0.79 18.14
C PRO A 5 -6.25 -1.61 17.19
N ILE A 6 -6.50 -1.49 15.88
CA ILE A 6 -5.67 -2.13 14.85
C ILE A 6 -4.33 -1.41 14.79
N ARG A 7 -3.23 -2.17 14.87
CA ARG A 7 -1.87 -1.62 14.79
C ARG A 7 -1.27 -1.87 13.41
N LEU A 8 -0.37 -1.00 12.97
CA LEU A 8 0.30 -1.12 11.66
C LEU A 8 1.02 -2.46 11.44
N ARG A 9 1.47 -3.10 12.53
CA ARG A 9 2.20 -4.38 12.52
C ARG A 9 1.32 -5.60 12.82
N ASP A 10 0.01 -5.42 13.00
CA ASP A 10 -0.90 -6.54 13.22
C ASP A 10 -0.85 -7.51 12.03
N SER A 11 -0.92 -8.80 12.33
CA SER A 11 -0.91 -9.84 11.29
C SER A 11 -2.21 -9.83 10.50
N PRO A 12 -2.22 -10.36 9.26
CA PRO A 12 -3.44 -10.45 8.45
C PRO A 12 -4.62 -11.12 9.17
N ALA A 13 -4.35 -12.18 9.95
CA ALA A 13 -5.37 -12.88 10.72
C ALA A 13 -5.98 -12.00 11.83
N VAL A 14 -5.16 -11.19 12.52
CA VAL A 14 -5.63 -10.26 13.56
C VAL A 14 -6.47 -9.14 12.95
N VAL A 15 -6.06 -8.59 11.80
CA VAL A 15 -6.81 -7.54 11.11
C VAL A 15 -8.16 -8.07 10.60
N MET A 16 -8.16 -9.28 10.02
CA MET A 16 -9.37 -9.95 9.54
C MET A 16 -10.38 -10.18 10.67
N ASP A 17 -9.95 -10.71 11.82
CA ASP A 17 -10.82 -10.93 12.98
C ASP A 17 -11.38 -9.59 13.52
N LYS A 18 -10.53 -8.58 13.71
CA LYS A 18 -10.93 -7.27 14.21
C LYS A 18 -11.96 -6.58 13.31
N LEU A 19 -11.81 -6.71 11.99
CA LEU A 19 -12.73 -6.18 10.98
C LEU A 19 -13.95 -7.07 10.74
N GLY A 20 -14.02 -8.27 11.34
CA GLY A 20 -15.14 -9.19 11.15
C GLY A 20 -15.26 -9.70 9.71
N LEU A 21 -14.14 -9.85 9.00
CA LEU A 21 -14.13 -10.28 7.60
C LEU A 21 -13.92 -11.80 7.50
N SER A 22 -14.60 -12.42 6.54
CA SER A 22 -14.24 -13.76 6.07
C SER A 22 -12.95 -13.72 5.25
N ALA A 23 -12.32 -14.89 5.02
CA ALA A 23 -11.13 -14.99 4.17
C ALA A 23 -11.36 -14.41 2.76
N ARG A 24 -12.52 -14.70 2.16
CA ARG A 24 -12.90 -14.18 0.83
C ARG A 24 -13.05 -12.65 0.83
N GLN A 25 -13.71 -12.09 1.84
CA GLN A 25 -13.83 -10.64 1.97
C GLN A 25 -12.46 -10.01 2.23
N PHE A 26 -11.59 -10.67 2.98
CA PHE A 26 -10.23 -10.21 3.20
C PHE A 26 -9.40 -10.20 1.90
N GLU A 27 -9.57 -11.17 1.01
CA GLU A 27 -8.96 -11.11 -0.33
C GLU A 27 -9.43 -9.89 -1.13
N ASN A 28 -10.73 -9.59 -1.12
CA ASN A 28 -11.27 -8.38 -1.75
C ASN A 28 -10.69 -7.11 -1.11
N PHE A 29 -10.58 -7.07 0.21
CA PHE A 29 -9.96 -5.97 0.95
C PHE A 29 -8.51 -5.71 0.49
N LYS A 30 -7.73 -6.78 0.29
CA LYS A 30 -6.36 -6.68 -0.25
C LYS A 30 -6.35 -6.14 -1.69
N ASN A 31 -7.31 -6.55 -2.52
CA ASN A 31 -7.45 -6.06 -3.89
C ASN A 31 -7.80 -4.57 -3.92
N PHE A 32 -8.76 -4.13 -3.12
CA PHE A 32 -9.16 -2.73 -3.04
C PHE A 32 -8.01 -1.83 -2.58
N ALA A 33 -7.21 -2.28 -1.61
CA ALA A 33 -6.04 -1.52 -1.17
C ALA A 33 -4.99 -1.34 -2.29
N ARG A 34 -4.79 -2.37 -3.13
CA ARG A 34 -3.91 -2.27 -4.30
C ARG A 34 -4.49 -1.32 -5.35
N ASN A 35 -5.78 -1.40 -5.61
CA ASN A 35 -6.46 -0.52 -6.56
C ASN A 35 -6.38 0.94 -6.11
N ALA A 36 -6.73 1.24 -4.85
CA ALA A 36 -6.65 2.58 -4.29
C ALA A 36 -5.23 3.17 -4.36
N HIS A 37 -4.21 2.35 -4.06
CA HIS A 37 -2.81 2.77 -4.20
C HIS A 37 -2.46 3.09 -5.66
N ASN A 38 -2.78 2.20 -6.59
CA ASN A 38 -2.45 2.35 -8.00
C ASN A 38 -3.18 3.55 -8.63
N GLU A 39 -4.48 3.69 -8.34
CA GLU A 39 -5.31 4.79 -8.81
C GLU A 39 -4.73 6.14 -8.36
N TYR A 40 -4.39 6.27 -7.08
CA TYR A 40 -3.78 7.49 -6.56
C TYR A 40 -2.42 7.78 -7.19
N CYS A 41 -1.57 6.77 -7.37
CA CYS A 41 -0.25 6.96 -7.98
C CYS A 41 -0.35 7.35 -9.46
N GLN A 42 -1.34 6.82 -10.19
CA GLN A 42 -1.59 7.18 -11.59
C GLN A 42 -2.14 8.61 -11.71
N ALA A 43 -3.08 9.00 -10.84
CA ALA A 43 -3.65 10.33 -10.83
C ALA A 43 -2.66 11.41 -10.34
N HIS A 44 -1.74 11.04 -9.44
CA HIS A 44 -0.79 11.96 -8.80
C HIS A 44 0.65 11.43 -8.84
N PRO A 45 1.27 11.32 -10.02
CA PRO A 45 2.60 10.72 -10.19
C PRO A 45 3.71 11.48 -9.45
N ASN A 46 3.53 12.78 -9.23
CA ASN A 46 4.49 13.66 -8.55
C ASN A 46 4.18 13.84 -7.04
N SER A 47 3.23 13.09 -6.48
CA SER A 47 2.88 13.17 -5.05
C SER A 47 3.95 12.53 -4.17
N ARG A 48 3.99 12.92 -2.88
CA ARG A 48 4.89 12.26 -1.91
C ARG A 48 4.45 10.83 -1.60
N TRP A 49 3.17 10.54 -1.71
CA TRP A 49 2.64 9.19 -1.65
C TRP A 49 3.25 8.29 -2.74
N ALA A 50 3.26 8.79 -3.99
CA ALA A 50 3.77 8.10 -5.18
C ALA A 50 5.30 8.11 -5.31
N ASP A 51 6.01 8.80 -4.42
CA ASP A 51 7.47 8.74 -4.34
C ASP A 51 7.95 7.51 -3.55
N VAL A 52 8.66 6.62 -4.24
CA VAL A 52 9.22 5.38 -3.69
C VAL A 52 10.25 5.62 -2.56
N ASN A 53 10.86 6.79 -2.51
CA ASN A 53 11.89 7.14 -1.53
C ASN A 53 11.30 7.71 -0.23
N VAL A 54 10.09 8.25 -0.28
CA VAL A 54 9.42 8.84 0.89
C VAL A 54 8.94 7.76 1.85
N VAL A 55 9.30 7.85 3.13
CA VAL A 55 8.83 6.93 4.18
C VAL A 55 7.41 7.29 4.65
N TRP A 56 6.68 6.32 5.21
CA TRP A 56 5.27 6.50 5.63
C TRP A 56 5.03 7.73 6.52
N THR A 57 5.93 8.02 7.45
CA THR A 57 5.82 9.16 8.37
C THR A 57 6.04 10.51 7.69
N ALA A 58 6.72 10.53 6.53
CA ALA A 58 7.00 11.73 5.75
C ALA A 58 5.94 12.00 4.66
N VAL A 59 5.00 11.08 4.45
CA VAL A 59 3.86 11.30 3.56
C VAL A 59 2.90 12.31 4.22
N PRO A 60 2.54 13.41 3.54
CA PRO A 60 1.59 14.39 4.05
C PRO A 60 0.26 13.75 4.44
N GLU A 61 -0.29 14.15 5.59
CA GLU A 61 -1.55 13.60 6.10
C GLU A 61 -2.71 13.74 5.10
N ARG A 62 -2.79 14.87 4.40
CA ARG A 62 -3.78 15.08 3.33
C ARG A 62 -3.76 14.00 2.24
N GLU A 63 -2.57 13.51 1.87
CA GLU A 63 -2.43 12.48 0.84
C GLU A 63 -2.85 11.12 1.39
N LYS A 64 -2.52 10.83 2.66
CA LYS A 64 -3.01 9.62 3.33
C LYS A 64 -4.53 9.59 3.40
N LEU A 65 -5.14 10.70 3.83
CA LEU A 65 -6.60 10.84 3.91
C LEU A 65 -7.26 10.67 2.54
N ALA A 66 -6.65 11.18 1.46
CA ALA A 66 -7.16 10.99 0.11
C ALA A 66 -7.18 9.50 -0.30
N VAL A 67 -6.09 8.75 -0.08
CA VAL A 67 -6.05 7.31 -0.43
C VAL A 67 -6.96 6.48 0.49
N ILE A 68 -7.03 6.84 1.78
CA ILE A 68 -7.99 6.24 2.72
C ILE A 68 -9.42 6.47 2.21
N GLY A 69 -9.74 7.66 1.71
CA GLY A 69 -11.03 7.99 1.13
C GLY A 69 -11.38 7.12 -0.07
N ILE A 70 -10.45 6.95 -1.03
CA ILE A 70 -10.63 6.06 -2.19
C ILE A 70 -10.93 4.62 -1.71
N MET A 71 -10.10 4.12 -0.80
CA MET A 71 -10.26 2.76 -0.29
C MET A 71 -11.57 2.57 0.48
N PHE A 72 -11.97 3.57 1.27
CA PHE A 72 -13.24 3.56 2.01
C PHE A 72 -14.42 3.50 1.04
N SER A 73 -14.44 4.34 0.00
CA SER A 73 -15.47 4.32 -1.04
C SER A 73 -15.57 2.96 -1.73
N LEU A 74 -14.45 2.34 -2.11
CA LEU A 74 -14.43 1.00 -2.70
C LEU A 74 -15.04 -0.05 -1.76
N CYS A 75 -14.70 0.00 -0.48
CA CYS A 75 -15.22 -0.94 0.51
C CYS A 75 -16.72 -0.73 0.77
N SER A 76 -17.19 0.52 0.83
CA SER A 76 -18.60 0.87 1.03
C SER A 76 -19.47 0.46 -0.16
N GLN A 77 -19.02 0.70 -1.39
CA GLN A 77 -19.74 0.32 -2.61
C GLN A 77 -19.92 -1.19 -2.76
N ASN A 78 -19.02 -1.99 -2.17
CA ASN A 78 -19.06 -3.45 -2.20
C ASN A 78 -19.59 -4.07 -0.91
N GLU A 79 -20.15 -3.26 0.01
CA GLU A 79 -20.71 -3.70 1.29
C GLU A 79 -19.76 -4.64 2.07
N LEU A 80 -18.47 -4.32 2.05
CA LEU A 80 -17.43 -5.25 2.47
C LEU A 80 -17.47 -5.54 3.98
N PHE A 81 -17.81 -4.53 4.78
CA PHE A 81 -17.80 -4.61 6.23
C PHE A 81 -19.20 -4.88 6.77
N PRO A 82 -19.32 -5.68 7.85
CA PRO A 82 -20.57 -5.79 8.59
C PRO A 82 -21.04 -4.41 9.06
N PRO A 83 -22.36 -4.11 9.04
CA PRO A 83 -22.90 -2.81 9.44
C PRO A 83 -22.64 -2.46 10.91
N SER A 84 -22.34 -3.46 11.74
CA SER A 84 -21.95 -3.30 13.14
C SER A 84 -20.49 -2.87 13.34
N THR A 85 -19.68 -2.84 12.28
CA THR A 85 -18.26 -2.50 12.37
C THR A 85 -18.09 -1.00 12.55
N PRO A 86 -17.47 -0.53 13.66
CA PRO A 86 -17.28 0.90 13.87
C PRO A 86 -16.41 1.52 12.78
N ARG A 87 -16.79 2.72 12.31
CA ARG A 87 -16.06 3.47 11.27
C ARG A 87 -14.58 3.66 11.62
N ALA A 88 -14.26 4.00 12.87
CA ALA A 88 -12.89 4.15 13.33
C ALA A 88 -12.07 2.86 13.17
N THR A 89 -12.68 1.69 13.41
CA THR A 89 -12.03 0.38 13.22
C THR A 89 -11.76 0.12 11.74
N ILE A 90 -12.71 0.48 10.87
CA ILE A 90 -12.57 0.39 9.42
C ILE A 90 -11.40 1.27 8.94
N GLU A 91 -11.35 2.53 9.35
CA GLU A 91 -10.30 3.48 8.97
C GLU A 91 -8.91 3.01 9.44
N GLN A 92 -8.79 2.49 10.66
CA GLN A 92 -7.53 1.90 11.15
C GLN A 92 -7.11 0.66 10.34
N GLY A 93 -8.07 -0.19 9.96
CA GLY A 93 -7.81 -1.35 9.10
C GLY A 93 -7.35 -0.95 7.71
N ILE A 94 -7.99 0.07 7.13
CA ILE A 94 -7.62 0.66 5.83
C ILE A 94 -6.20 1.23 5.90
N GLU A 95 -5.90 2.04 6.92
CA GLU A 95 -4.59 2.64 7.09
C GLU A 95 -3.50 1.57 7.23
N GLN A 96 -3.73 0.57 8.09
CA GLN A 96 -2.82 -0.58 8.24
C GLN A 96 -2.57 -1.25 6.90
N ARG A 97 -3.63 -1.51 6.13
CA ARG A 97 -3.51 -2.25 4.88
C ARG A 97 -2.79 -1.45 3.80
N LEU A 98 -3.11 -0.17 3.67
CA LEU A 98 -2.43 0.74 2.73
C LEU A 98 -0.95 0.89 3.08
N HIS A 99 -0.60 0.97 4.36
CA HIS A 99 0.79 0.98 4.81
C HIS A 99 1.54 -0.28 4.34
N GLN A 100 0.93 -1.47 4.48
CA GLN A 100 1.55 -2.73 4.02
C GLN A 100 1.70 -2.76 2.50
N VAL A 101 0.68 -2.35 1.74
CA VAL A 101 0.74 -2.28 0.27
C VAL A 101 1.86 -1.36 -0.18
N ARG A 102 1.94 -0.15 0.39
CA ARG A 102 2.97 0.82 0.06
C ARG A 102 4.37 0.30 0.41
N ARG A 103 4.55 -0.33 1.56
CA ARG A 103 5.83 -0.93 1.96
C ARG A 103 6.30 -1.99 0.94
N THR A 104 5.41 -2.91 0.57
CA THR A 104 5.71 -3.95 -0.44
C THR A 104 6.03 -3.33 -1.80
N TRP A 105 5.28 -2.30 -2.21
CA TRP A 105 5.55 -1.56 -3.44
C TRP A 105 6.92 -0.87 -3.41
N GLN A 106 7.32 -0.27 -2.29
CA GLN A 106 8.65 0.34 -2.15
C GLN A 106 9.77 -0.70 -2.24
N GLN A 107 9.62 -1.82 -1.56
CA GLN A 107 10.60 -2.91 -1.59
C GLN A 107 10.78 -3.44 -3.02
N THR A 108 9.68 -3.78 -3.69
CA THR A 108 9.72 -4.32 -5.05
C THR A 108 10.25 -3.30 -6.08
N SER A 109 9.88 -2.03 -5.95
CA SER A 109 10.33 -0.97 -6.86
C SER A 109 11.82 -0.65 -6.69
N ARG A 110 12.35 -0.68 -5.46
CA ARG A 110 13.77 -0.48 -5.20
C ARG A 110 14.62 -1.66 -5.68
N SER A 111 14.17 -2.90 -5.45
CA SER A 111 14.87 -4.09 -5.94
C SER A 111 14.98 -4.11 -7.47
N LYS A 112 13.93 -3.65 -8.19
CA LYS A 112 13.98 -3.51 -9.65
C LYS A 112 15.02 -2.49 -10.12
N LYS A 113 15.15 -1.35 -9.44
CA LYS A 113 16.18 -0.34 -9.76
C LYS A 113 17.59 -0.87 -9.51
N SER A 114 17.79 -1.65 -8.45
CA SER A 114 19.09 -2.28 -8.16
C SER A 114 19.49 -3.32 -9.21
N ALA A 115 18.54 -4.11 -9.72
CA ALA A 115 18.80 -5.09 -10.77
C ALA A 115 19.05 -4.46 -12.15
N GLN A 116 18.54 -3.25 -12.40
CA GLN A 116 18.74 -2.53 -13.67
C GLN A 116 20.04 -1.71 -13.70
N GLY A 117 20.71 -1.53 -12.56
CA GLY A 117 21.97 -0.79 -12.44
C GLY A 117 23.23 -1.62 -12.63
N THR A 118 23.12 -2.92 -12.90
CA THR A 118 24.27 -3.83 -13.05
C THR A 118 24.57 -4.26 -14.48
N ASP A 119 23.81 -3.80 -15.48
CA ASP A 119 24.00 -4.13 -16.91
C ASP A 119 24.37 -2.89 -17.76
N ALA A 120 25.08 -1.92 -17.19
CA ALA A 120 25.47 -0.68 -17.90
C ALA A 120 26.93 -0.25 -17.64
N PHE A 121 27.84 -1.21 -17.42
CA PHE A 121 29.28 -0.99 -17.42
C PHE A 121 29.96 -2.08 -18.26
N ASP A 122 29.84 -1.97 -19.58
CA ASP A 122 30.85 -2.44 -20.52
C ASP A 122 31.24 -1.23 -21.37
N ASP A 123 32.19 -0.47 -20.80
CA ASP A 123 32.85 0.69 -21.36
C ASP A 123 33.86 0.19 -22.39
N GLY A 124 33.69 0.63 -23.64
CA GLY A 124 34.59 0.28 -24.74
C GLY A 124 35.98 0.91 -24.58
N GLY A 125 37.02 0.25 -25.11
CA GLY A 125 38.35 0.85 -25.16
C GLY A 125 39.43 -0.04 -25.79
N GLU A 126 39.59 0.10 -27.10
CA GLU A 126 40.83 0.13 -27.89
C GLU A 126 42.05 -0.76 -27.52
N GLY A 127 42.54 -1.50 -28.51
CA GLY A 127 43.88 -2.11 -28.49
C GLY A 127 44.29 -2.66 -29.87
N SER A 128 44.98 -1.81 -30.63
CA SER A 128 45.57 -2.06 -31.94
C SER A 128 46.80 -3.01 -31.90
N ALA A 129 47.24 -3.44 -33.10
CA ALA A 129 48.48 -4.16 -33.46
C ALA A 129 48.46 -5.70 -33.26
N ALA A 130 48.91 -6.54 -34.21
CA ALA A 130 49.72 -6.36 -35.42
C ALA A 130 49.37 -7.44 -36.46
#